data_AF-A0A561VMT7-F1
#
_entry.id   AF-A0A561VMT7-F1
#
_cell.length_a   1.000
_cell.length_b   1.000
_cell.length_c   1.000
_cell.angle_alpha   90.00
_cell.angle_beta   90.00
_cell.angle_gamma   90.00
#
_symmetry.space_group_name_H-M   'P 1'
#
loop_
_entity.id
_entity.type
_entity.pdbx_description
1 polymer ?
#
loop_
_entity_poly.entity_id
_entity_poly.type
_entity_poly.pdbx_seq_one_letter_code
_entity_poly.pdbx_strand_id
1 'polypeptide(L)'
;MNDRLVYPAGAAAGEGSALLRAAAAAGYGLRVRELLDDGWSDSARNDVELMLWAADYGAYQLIRHRVDEHTTRSMWRIARAWVGVDPVAELRRRLGDATAEVQRHSVPVDHDDHTQCIRATAADGRWAQVQTAHLAILTCIEERLGIGPSRDELMARALADRDPTSINWSQSQLSVNARTDAEATLRWATRVLTDPDPDARRFAAEVVHSLSIDQAPCRQDALAALRAGLAAEPDADVLVSLIGAAAEYHGPGFLPEVVMHAEHPDPSVRSRVAGELCFTLMEPGSRRAGVDVLAALARDPDGRVRAAALHVLRDYAFDHPVTGQVIAANRDDPDARVRVEALAGLARGGDTAAYGELRRLGDEAGKDSPLALLADAAEGWLRNAEKVQASSPDAR
;
A
#
# COMPACT_ATOMS: atom_id res chain seq x y z
N MET A 1 2.92 40.68 -2.90
CA MET A 1 4.13 40.90 -3.71
C MET A 1 4.96 39.63 -3.62
N ASN A 2 5.01 38.87 -4.73
CA ASN A 2 5.50 37.50 -4.80
C ASN A 2 7.01 37.49 -5.05
N ASP A 3 7.82 37.46 -3.99
CA ASP A 3 9.18 36.92 -4.07
C ASP A 3 9.09 35.42 -3.73
N ARG A 4 9.02 34.58 -4.78
CA ARG A 4 9.22 33.13 -4.63
C ARG A 4 10.65 32.79 -5.02
N LEU A 5 11.31 32.07 -4.13
CA LEU A 5 12.75 31.78 -4.12
C LEU A 5 13.19 31.10 -5.42
N VAL A 6 13.98 31.81 -6.22
CA VAL A 6 14.82 31.21 -7.26
C VAL A 6 16.08 30.74 -6.55
N TYR A 7 16.23 29.43 -6.34
CA TYR A 7 17.46 28.88 -5.77
C TYR A 7 18.55 28.83 -6.85
N PRO A 8 19.64 29.60 -6.73
CA PRO A 8 20.79 29.43 -7.61
C PRO A 8 21.53 28.14 -7.25
N ALA A 9 22.13 27.52 -8.26
CA ALA A 9 23.12 26.48 -8.05
C ALA A 9 24.34 27.08 -7.33
N GLY A 10 24.54 26.67 -6.07
CA GLY A 10 25.72 26.97 -5.27
C GLY A 10 25.54 28.11 -4.27
N ALA A 11 25.34 27.77 -2.99
CA ALA A 11 25.68 28.63 -1.87
C ALA A 11 25.97 27.77 -0.62
N ALA A 12 27.18 27.93 -0.08
CA ALA A 12 27.65 27.24 1.10
C ALA A 12 26.97 27.76 2.38
N ALA A 13 26.14 26.92 2.98
CA ALA A 13 25.73 26.93 4.39
C ALA A 13 25.14 25.54 4.74
N GLY A 14 25.61 24.93 5.84
CA GLY A 14 25.04 23.72 6.45
C GLY A 14 25.10 22.43 5.61
N GLU A 15 26.16 21.64 5.75
CA GLU A 15 26.35 20.37 5.04
C GLU A 15 25.17 19.40 5.25
N GLY A 16 24.55 19.39 6.42
CA GLY A 16 23.41 18.52 6.74
C GLY A 16 22.13 18.90 6.00
N SER A 17 21.81 20.21 5.93
CA SER A 17 20.66 20.69 5.16
C SER A 17 20.82 20.45 3.66
N ALA A 18 22.04 20.63 3.12
CA ALA A 18 22.34 20.34 1.72
C ALA A 18 22.20 18.84 1.42
N LEU A 19 22.69 17.98 2.31
CA LEU A 19 22.57 16.52 2.19
C LEU A 19 21.11 16.07 2.23
N LEU A 20 20.30 16.63 3.15
CA LEU A 20 18.86 16.33 3.25
C LEU A 20 18.11 16.73 1.98
N ARG A 21 18.39 17.91 1.40
CA ARG A 21 17.79 18.33 0.11
C ARG A 21 18.18 17.39 -1.02
N ALA A 22 19.46 17.00 -1.10
CA ALA A 22 19.94 16.10 -2.13
C ALA A 22 19.32 14.70 -2.02
N ALA A 23 19.26 14.14 -0.81
CA ALA A 23 18.64 12.85 -0.54
C ALA A 23 17.14 12.87 -0.84
N ALA A 24 16.42 13.91 -0.41
CA ALA A 24 15.00 14.08 -0.71
C ALA A 24 14.75 14.23 -2.21
N ALA A 25 15.55 15.02 -2.92
CA ALA A 25 15.45 15.21 -4.35
C ALA A 25 15.70 13.91 -5.14
N ALA A 26 16.58 13.04 -4.63
CA ALA A 26 16.90 11.75 -5.22
C ALA A 26 15.93 10.61 -4.84
N GLY A 27 14.95 10.85 -3.96
CA GLY A 27 14.00 9.83 -3.52
C GLY A 27 14.50 8.88 -2.45
N TYR A 28 15.58 9.22 -1.76
CA TYR A 28 16.09 8.38 -0.68
C TYR A 28 15.31 8.63 0.61
N GLY A 29 13.99 8.38 0.61
CA GLY A 29 13.09 8.65 1.73
C GLY A 29 13.51 7.98 3.04
N LEU A 30 13.95 6.71 2.98
CA LEU A 30 14.52 6.00 4.12
C LEU A 30 15.80 6.68 4.64
N ARG A 31 16.70 7.07 3.72
CA ARG A 31 17.94 7.75 4.10
C ARG A 31 17.68 9.14 4.69
N VAL A 32 16.66 9.85 4.19
CA VAL A 32 16.21 11.11 4.77
C VAL A 32 15.77 10.89 6.22
N ARG A 33 14.99 9.85 6.51
CA ARG A 33 14.57 9.50 7.87
C ARG A 33 15.78 9.24 8.77
N GLU A 34 16.69 8.37 8.35
CA GLU A 34 17.92 8.05 9.10
C GLU A 34 18.74 9.31 9.41
N LEU A 35 18.95 10.19 8.43
CA LEU A 35 19.68 11.46 8.63
C LEU A 35 18.97 12.39 9.61
N LEU A 36 17.63 12.44 9.59
CA LEU A 36 16.85 13.25 10.53
C LEU A 36 16.89 12.69 11.95
N ASP A 37 16.88 11.36 12.10
CA ASP A 37 16.99 10.65 13.38
C ASP A 37 18.40 10.82 13.99
N ASP A 38 19.43 10.84 13.15
CA ASP A 38 20.83 11.10 13.53
C ASP A 38 21.11 12.58 13.82
N GLY A 39 20.11 13.46 13.70
CA GLY A 39 20.22 14.88 14.07
C GLY A 39 20.97 15.76 13.06
N TRP A 40 21.05 15.37 11.77
CA TRP A 40 21.78 16.09 10.71
C TRP A 40 21.14 17.43 10.26
N SER A 41 20.43 18.12 11.14
CA SER A 41 19.80 19.39 10.83
C SER A 41 20.58 20.55 11.45
N ASP A 42 21.08 21.44 10.60
CA ASP A 42 22.02 22.48 10.99
C ASP A 42 21.27 23.67 11.62
N SER A 43 21.02 23.66 12.93
CA SER A 43 20.33 24.73 13.66
C SER A 43 18.86 24.98 13.27
N ALA A 44 18.09 25.50 14.24
CA ALA A 44 16.66 25.78 14.06
C ALA A 44 16.33 26.73 12.88
N ARG A 45 17.27 27.61 12.47
CA ARG A 45 17.04 28.50 11.33
C ARG A 45 17.11 27.78 9.99
N ASN A 46 18.09 26.88 9.79
CA ASN A 46 18.18 26.14 8.53
C ASN A 46 17.06 25.10 8.44
N ASP A 47 16.55 24.62 9.58
CA ASP A 47 15.36 23.78 9.64
C ASP A 47 14.15 24.50 9.04
N VAL A 48 13.89 25.76 9.41
CA VAL A 48 12.80 26.55 8.82
C VAL A 48 12.95 26.67 7.30
N GLU A 49 14.14 27.03 6.81
CA GLU A 49 14.37 27.17 5.37
C GLU A 49 14.25 25.85 4.62
N LEU A 50 14.69 24.74 5.22
CA LEU A 50 14.53 23.39 4.67
C LEU A 50 13.05 22.99 4.56
N MET A 51 12.24 23.31 5.57
CA MET A 51 10.82 22.99 5.59
C MET A 51 10.02 23.80 4.56
N LEU A 52 10.30 25.09 4.42
CA LEU A 52 9.69 25.92 3.38
C LEU A 52 10.13 25.47 1.97
N TRP A 53 11.39 25.09 1.81
CA TRP A 53 11.88 24.48 0.58
C TRP A 53 11.14 23.19 0.27
N ALA A 54 10.98 22.29 1.25
CA ALA A 54 10.31 21.01 1.04
C ALA A 54 8.85 21.21 0.60
N ALA A 55 8.15 22.19 1.18
CA ALA A 55 6.78 22.52 0.80
C ALA A 55 6.68 23.09 -0.62
N ASP A 56 7.64 23.92 -1.05
CA ASP A 56 7.64 24.47 -2.42
C ASP A 56 8.08 23.43 -3.46
N TYR A 57 9.03 22.59 -3.07
CA TYR A 57 9.60 21.54 -3.92
C TYR A 57 8.69 20.32 -4.06
N GLY A 58 7.79 20.08 -3.11
CA GLY A 58 6.97 18.86 -3.08
C GLY A 58 7.65 17.67 -2.38
N ALA A 59 8.67 17.90 -1.53
CA ALA A 59 9.39 16.83 -0.83
C ALA A 59 8.64 16.34 0.43
N TYR A 60 7.59 15.57 0.22
CA TYR A 60 6.70 15.07 1.29
C TYR A 60 7.43 14.30 2.40
N GLN A 61 8.44 13.52 2.06
CA GLN A 61 9.31 12.75 2.96
C GLN A 61 9.94 13.59 4.07
N LEU A 62 10.31 14.86 3.80
CA LEU A 62 10.82 15.76 4.83
C LEU A 62 9.71 16.24 5.76
N ILE A 63 8.53 16.52 5.19
CA ILE A 63 7.38 17.07 5.93
C ILE A 63 6.71 16.04 6.81
N ARG A 64 6.64 14.78 6.37
CA ARG A 64 6.05 13.73 7.19
C ARG A 64 6.78 13.55 8.52
N HIS A 65 8.10 13.66 8.51
CA HIS A 65 8.95 13.36 9.66
C HIS A 65 9.24 14.56 10.55
N ARG A 66 9.09 15.80 10.05
CA ARG A 66 9.31 17.01 10.84
C ARG A 66 8.28 18.07 10.50
N VAL A 67 7.54 18.53 11.49
CA VAL A 67 6.77 19.77 11.39
C VAL A 67 6.88 20.47 12.73
N ASP A 68 7.43 21.68 12.72
CA ASP A 68 7.33 22.60 13.85
C ASP A 68 6.08 23.48 13.70
N GLU A 69 5.51 23.91 14.83
CA GLU A 69 4.29 24.74 14.84
C GLU A 69 4.52 26.11 14.18
N HIS A 70 5.76 26.60 14.21
CA HIS A 70 6.13 27.94 13.74
C HIS A 70 6.12 28.08 12.21
N THR A 71 6.45 27.02 11.48
CA THR A 71 6.53 26.99 10.01
C THR A 71 5.28 26.43 9.35
N THR A 72 4.43 25.74 10.11
CA THR A 72 3.23 25.04 9.61
C THR A 72 2.36 25.94 8.74
N ARG A 73 2.04 27.17 9.18
CA ARG A 73 1.21 28.11 8.38
C ARG A 73 1.88 28.59 7.10
N SER A 74 3.20 28.80 7.14
CA SER A 74 3.97 29.22 5.97
C SER A 74 4.03 28.11 4.94
N MET A 75 4.28 26.87 5.37
CA MET A 75 4.22 25.69 4.51
C MET A 75 2.82 25.47 3.93
N TRP A 76 1.77 25.62 4.74
CA TRP A 76 0.38 25.54 4.28
C TRP A 76 0.11 26.51 3.13
N ARG A 77 0.53 27.78 3.27
CA ARG A 77 0.37 28.78 2.23
C ARG A 77 1.13 28.43 0.94
N ILE A 78 2.32 27.83 1.08
CA ILE A 78 3.13 27.39 -0.07
C ILE A 78 2.44 26.21 -0.77
N ALA A 79 2.11 25.15 -0.04
CA ALA A 79 1.48 23.95 -0.59
C ALA A 79 0.10 24.26 -1.21
N ARG A 80 -0.71 25.09 -0.54
CA ARG A 80 -2.01 25.53 -1.06
C ARG A 80 -1.89 26.32 -2.37
N ALA A 81 -0.79 27.04 -2.55
CA ALA A 81 -0.53 27.78 -3.78
C ALA A 81 -0.22 26.89 -5.00
N TRP A 82 0.02 25.59 -4.78
CA TRP A 82 0.20 24.60 -5.85
C TRP A 82 -1.10 23.93 -6.28
N VAL A 83 -2.21 24.15 -5.57
CA VAL A 83 -3.53 23.62 -5.96
C VAL A 83 -3.93 24.17 -7.33
N GLY A 84 -4.14 23.28 -8.30
CA GLY A 84 -4.51 23.62 -9.67
C GLY A 84 -3.37 24.20 -10.52
N VAL A 85 -2.13 24.18 -10.04
CA VAL A 85 -0.96 24.62 -10.80
C VAL A 85 -0.42 23.45 -11.62
N ASP A 86 -0.22 23.66 -12.93
CA ASP A 86 0.57 22.71 -13.75
C ASP A 86 2.07 22.84 -13.41
N PRO A 87 2.71 21.79 -12.87
CA PRO A 87 4.11 21.84 -12.50
C PRO A 87 5.05 22.13 -13.68
N VAL A 88 4.72 21.69 -14.89
CA VAL A 88 5.55 21.98 -16.07
C VAL A 88 5.52 23.46 -16.41
N ALA A 89 4.32 24.04 -16.48
CA ALA A 89 4.16 25.46 -16.73
C ALA A 89 4.87 26.31 -15.66
N GLU A 90 4.77 25.92 -14.39
CA GLU A 90 5.44 26.62 -13.29
C GLU A 90 6.96 26.51 -13.37
N LEU A 91 7.52 25.34 -13.68
CA LEU A 91 8.97 25.17 -13.85
C LEU A 91 9.51 26.00 -15.03
N ARG A 92 8.82 25.99 -16.17
CA ARG A 92 9.16 26.83 -17.34
C ARG A 92 9.12 28.31 -17.01
N ARG A 93 8.09 28.74 -16.26
CA ARG A 93 7.96 30.11 -15.77
C ARG A 93 9.13 30.49 -14.84
N ARG A 94 9.53 29.61 -13.91
CA ARG A 94 10.68 29.83 -13.01
C ARG A 94 12.00 29.94 -13.78
N LEU A 95 12.16 29.18 -14.85
CA LEU A 95 13.35 29.23 -15.71
C LEU A 95 13.37 30.45 -16.65
N GLY A 96 12.22 31.09 -16.87
CA GLY A 96 12.06 32.12 -17.90
C GLY A 96 12.16 31.55 -19.33
N ASP A 97 11.94 30.24 -19.48
CA ASP A 97 12.09 29.52 -20.75
C ASP A 97 10.87 28.62 -20.96
N ALA A 98 9.96 29.06 -21.83
CA ALA A 98 8.75 28.32 -22.19
C ALA A 98 9.04 27.03 -22.99
N THR A 99 10.26 26.91 -23.53
CA THR A 99 10.69 25.77 -24.36
C THR A 99 11.55 24.76 -23.61
N ALA A 100 11.78 24.96 -22.31
CA ALA A 100 12.56 24.04 -21.50
C ALA A 100 12.08 22.58 -21.65
N GLU A 101 13.04 21.69 -21.87
CA GLU A 101 12.83 20.25 -22.01
C GLU A 101 12.39 19.67 -20.68
N VAL A 102 11.42 18.75 -20.69
CA VAL A 102 10.82 18.20 -19.47
C VAL A 102 11.07 16.70 -19.39
N GLN A 103 11.57 16.27 -18.24
CA GLN A 103 11.77 14.87 -17.89
C GLN A 103 10.93 14.54 -16.65
N ARG A 104 10.39 13.31 -16.61
CA ARG A 104 9.62 12.79 -15.47
C ARG A 104 10.19 11.45 -15.06
N HIS A 105 10.29 11.22 -13.76
CA HIS A 105 10.61 9.92 -13.21
C HIS A 105 9.89 9.73 -11.88
N SER A 106 9.53 8.48 -11.59
CA SER A 106 8.98 8.10 -10.29
C SER A 106 10.07 8.15 -9.22
N VAL A 107 9.69 8.65 -8.05
CA VAL A 107 10.54 8.80 -6.87
C VAL A 107 9.84 8.09 -5.72
N PRO A 108 10.44 7.06 -5.13
CA PRO A 108 9.84 6.36 -4.01
C PRO A 108 9.75 7.29 -2.79
N VAL A 109 8.62 7.22 -2.10
CA VAL A 109 8.36 8.00 -0.87
C VAL A 109 8.37 7.07 0.34
N ASP A 110 7.71 5.93 0.22
CA ASP A 110 7.76 4.80 1.16
C ASP A 110 7.79 3.49 0.35
N HIS A 111 7.57 2.34 1.00
CA HIS A 111 7.65 1.02 0.36
C HIS A 111 6.67 0.85 -0.81
N ASP A 112 5.44 1.36 -0.66
CA ASP A 112 4.36 1.17 -1.64
C ASP A 112 3.97 2.46 -2.38
N ASP A 113 4.41 3.61 -1.86
CA ASP A 113 4.02 4.94 -2.34
C ASP A 113 5.15 5.63 -3.10
N HIS A 114 4.76 6.38 -4.13
CA HIS A 114 5.69 7.20 -4.88
C HIS A 114 5.16 8.60 -5.19
N THR A 115 6.01 9.44 -5.74
CA THR A 115 5.64 10.72 -6.35
C THR A 115 6.37 10.90 -7.66
N GLN A 116 5.85 11.72 -8.57
CA GLN A 116 6.56 12.04 -9.80
C GLN A 116 7.50 13.21 -9.56
N CYS A 117 8.77 13.07 -9.92
CA CYS A 117 9.70 14.18 -10.01
C CYS A 117 9.73 14.70 -11.44
N ILE A 118 9.41 15.97 -11.61
CA ILE A 118 9.38 16.68 -12.88
C ILE A 118 10.58 17.61 -12.89
N ARG A 119 11.47 17.43 -13.87
CA ARG A 119 12.61 18.31 -14.11
C ARG A 119 12.42 19.02 -15.44
N ALA A 120 12.63 20.34 -15.43
CA ALA A 120 12.72 21.15 -16.63
C ALA A 120 14.17 21.65 -16.82
N THR A 121 14.68 21.59 -18.04
CA THR A 121 16.03 22.05 -18.40
C THR A 121 15.96 23.03 -19.56
N ALA A 122 16.45 24.25 -19.34
CA ALA A 122 16.53 25.31 -20.34
C ALA A 122 17.66 25.05 -21.34
N ALA A 123 17.61 25.71 -22.50
CA ALA A 123 18.62 25.55 -23.56
C ALA A 123 20.04 25.94 -23.12
N ASP A 124 20.18 26.80 -22.11
CA ASP A 124 21.45 27.23 -21.52
C ASP A 124 21.98 26.27 -20.43
N GLY A 125 21.30 25.14 -20.20
CA GLY A 125 21.67 24.12 -19.23
C GLY A 125 21.20 24.37 -17.80
N ARG A 126 20.57 25.52 -17.50
CA ARG A 126 19.89 25.72 -16.22
C ARG A 126 18.73 24.76 -16.09
N TRP A 127 18.47 24.29 -14.87
CA TRP A 127 17.34 23.40 -14.62
C TRP A 127 16.64 23.74 -13.31
N ALA A 128 15.38 23.34 -13.23
CA ALA A 128 14.56 23.40 -12.04
C ALA A 128 13.73 22.11 -11.98
N GLN A 129 13.39 21.66 -10.77
CA GLN A 129 12.57 20.47 -10.61
C GLN A 129 11.67 20.57 -9.38
N VAL A 130 10.58 19.81 -9.40
CA VAL A 130 9.65 19.64 -8.27
C VAL A 130 9.11 18.21 -8.26
N GLN A 131 8.74 17.71 -7.08
CA GLN A 131 7.94 16.51 -6.89
C GLN A 131 6.44 16.87 -6.89
N THR A 132 5.55 15.97 -7.33
CA THR A 132 4.10 16.23 -7.42
C THR A 132 3.33 16.06 -6.11
N ALA A 133 4.01 15.79 -4.99
CA ALA A 133 3.39 15.48 -3.70
C ALA A 133 2.82 16.71 -2.95
N HIS A 134 2.61 17.86 -3.61
CA HIS A 134 2.11 19.08 -2.96
C HIS A 134 0.72 18.89 -2.33
N LEU A 135 -0.15 18.05 -2.90
CA LEU A 135 -1.49 17.79 -2.35
C LEU A 135 -1.43 16.88 -1.12
N ALA A 136 -0.54 15.89 -1.09
CA ALA A 136 -0.23 15.10 0.10
C ALA A 136 0.32 16.00 1.22
N ILE A 137 1.25 16.90 0.89
CA ILE A 137 1.80 17.88 1.82
C ILE A 137 0.69 18.79 2.37
N LEU A 138 -0.18 19.31 1.50
CA LEU A 138 -1.28 20.17 1.91
C LEU A 138 -2.22 19.45 2.88
N THR A 139 -2.64 18.22 2.54
CA THR A 139 -3.48 17.38 3.39
C THR A 139 -2.84 17.14 4.75
N CYS A 140 -1.58 16.73 4.77
CA CYS A 140 -0.82 16.44 5.99
C CYS A 140 -0.62 17.68 6.88
N ILE A 141 -0.50 18.88 6.30
CA ILE A 141 -0.38 20.14 7.05
C ILE A 141 -1.75 20.61 7.57
N GLU A 142 -2.80 20.47 6.76
CA GLU A 142 -4.16 20.86 7.16
C GLU A 142 -4.64 20.06 8.38
N GLU A 143 -4.37 18.75 8.43
CA GLU A 143 -4.63 17.92 9.61
C GLU A 143 -3.97 18.47 10.87
N ARG A 144 -2.68 18.83 10.79
CA ARG A 144 -1.94 19.41 11.92
C ARG A 144 -2.48 20.77 12.36
N LEU A 145 -3.04 21.54 11.43
CA LEU A 145 -3.71 22.80 11.70
C LEU A 145 -5.16 22.63 12.18
N GLY A 146 -5.68 21.40 12.24
CA GLY A 146 -7.10 21.13 12.53
C GLY A 146 -8.05 21.63 11.43
N ILE A 147 -7.54 21.85 10.22
CA ILE A 147 -8.35 22.18 9.05
C ILE A 147 -8.86 20.85 8.49
N GLY A 148 -10.18 20.69 8.41
CA GLY A 148 -10.81 19.51 7.84
C GLY A 148 -11.42 19.78 6.47
N PRO A 149 -10.70 19.52 5.35
CA PRO A 149 -11.27 19.52 4.01
C PRO A 149 -12.49 18.59 3.93
N SER A 150 -13.35 18.76 2.92
CA SER A 150 -14.43 17.79 2.69
C SER A 150 -13.86 16.45 2.18
N ARG A 151 -14.63 15.35 2.30
CA ARG A 151 -14.21 14.06 1.72
C ARG A 151 -14.13 14.12 0.20
N ASP A 152 -15.02 14.87 -0.44
CA ASP A 152 -14.95 15.10 -1.90
C ASP A 152 -13.69 15.90 -2.28
N GLU A 153 -13.24 16.84 -1.45
CA GLU A 153 -12.00 17.57 -1.68
C GLU A 153 -10.76 16.67 -1.51
N LEU A 154 -10.73 15.81 -0.48
CA LEU A 154 -9.65 14.82 -0.31
C LEU A 154 -9.61 13.83 -1.47
N MET A 155 -10.77 13.32 -1.89
CA MET A 155 -10.88 12.49 -3.08
C MET A 155 -10.35 13.23 -4.32
N ALA A 156 -10.76 14.49 -4.56
CA ALA A 156 -10.25 15.27 -5.68
C ALA A 156 -8.72 15.45 -5.65
N ARG A 157 -8.10 15.49 -4.46
CA ARG A 157 -6.64 15.51 -4.31
C ARG A 157 -5.99 14.17 -4.68
N ALA A 158 -6.57 13.06 -4.24
CA ALA A 158 -6.11 11.72 -4.62
C ALA A 158 -6.15 11.51 -6.13
N LEU A 159 -7.25 11.93 -6.78
CA LEU A 159 -7.48 11.73 -8.21
C LEU A 159 -6.68 12.70 -9.10
N ALA A 160 -5.95 13.66 -8.54
CA ALA A 160 -5.23 14.67 -9.33
C ALA A 160 -4.20 14.05 -10.27
N ASP A 161 -3.49 13.00 -9.82
CA ASP A 161 -2.51 12.27 -10.64
C ASP A 161 -3.13 11.04 -11.35
N ARG A 162 -4.35 10.63 -10.97
CA ARG A 162 -4.99 9.37 -11.37
C ARG A 162 -4.07 8.16 -11.20
N ASP A 163 -3.30 8.16 -10.11
CA ASP A 163 -2.34 7.12 -9.78
C ASP A 163 -2.60 6.63 -8.34
N PRO A 164 -3.18 5.44 -8.18
CA PRO A 164 -3.49 4.87 -6.87
C PRO A 164 -2.28 4.56 -5.99
N THR A 165 -1.08 4.57 -6.57
CA THR A 165 0.20 4.40 -5.85
C THR A 165 0.93 5.72 -5.61
N SER A 166 0.31 6.85 -5.97
CA SER A 166 0.81 8.18 -5.64
C SER A 166 0.58 8.47 -4.16
N ILE A 167 1.57 9.11 -3.52
CA ILE A 167 1.44 9.62 -2.16
C ILE A 167 0.27 10.60 -1.99
N ASN A 168 -0.17 11.28 -3.05
CA ASN A 168 -1.37 12.13 -3.02
C ASN A 168 -2.63 11.29 -2.75
N TRP A 169 -2.68 10.07 -3.31
CA TRP A 169 -3.77 9.13 -3.09
C TRP A 169 -3.77 8.58 -1.67
N SER A 170 -2.64 7.98 -1.26
CA SER A 170 -2.53 7.32 0.04
C SER A 170 -2.72 8.29 1.21
N GLN A 171 -2.17 9.50 1.15
CA GLN A 171 -2.39 10.49 2.21
C GLN A 171 -3.85 10.97 2.27
N SER A 172 -4.48 11.20 1.12
CA SER A 172 -5.88 11.62 1.12
C SER A 172 -6.80 10.55 1.70
N GLN A 173 -6.52 9.28 1.40
CA GLN A 173 -7.22 8.14 1.98
C GLN A 173 -6.99 8.04 3.50
N LEU A 174 -5.74 8.13 3.96
CA LEU A 174 -5.39 8.13 5.38
C LEU A 174 -6.17 9.22 6.13
N SER A 175 -6.24 10.42 5.55
CA SER A 175 -6.98 11.56 6.11
C SER A 175 -8.50 11.33 6.20
N VAL A 176 -9.09 10.62 5.22
CA VAL A 176 -10.50 10.23 5.26
C VAL A 176 -10.76 9.19 6.35
N ASN A 177 -9.85 8.21 6.50
CA ASN A 177 -10.00 7.08 7.41
C ASN A 177 -9.71 7.45 8.88
N ALA A 178 -8.84 8.44 9.11
CA ALA A 178 -8.52 8.95 10.45
C ALA A 178 -9.66 9.74 11.11
N ARG A 179 -10.76 9.99 10.39
CA ARG A 179 -11.90 10.73 10.94
C ARG A 179 -12.66 9.90 11.97
N THR A 180 -13.14 10.58 13.01
CA THR A 180 -13.88 9.96 14.11
C THR A 180 -15.34 9.61 13.78
N ASP A 181 -15.88 10.10 12.66
CA ASP A 181 -17.27 9.91 12.21
C ASP A 181 -17.39 8.81 11.13
N ALA A 182 -16.98 7.59 11.47
CA ALA A 182 -16.91 6.46 10.53
C ALA A 182 -18.22 6.16 9.79
N GLU A 183 -19.36 6.29 10.45
CA GLU A 183 -20.68 6.12 9.80
C GLU A 183 -20.94 7.18 8.70
N ALA A 184 -20.51 8.43 8.94
CA ALA A 184 -20.62 9.47 7.91
C ALA A 184 -19.63 9.24 6.77
N THR A 185 -18.43 8.70 7.06
CA THR A 185 -17.48 8.27 6.02
C THR A 185 -18.04 7.13 5.19
N LEU A 186 -18.63 6.11 5.82
CA LEU A 186 -19.26 5.00 5.12
C LEU A 186 -20.39 5.48 4.19
N ARG A 187 -21.31 6.32 4.70
CA ARG A 187 -22.39 6.88 3.86
C ARG A 187 -21.86 7.65 2.65
N TRP A 188 -20.80 8.44 2.85
CA TRP A 188 -20.16 9.16 1.76
C TRP A 188 -19.55 8.19 0.75
N ALA A 189 -18.78 7.20 1.19
CA ALA A 189 -18.11 6.25 0.31
C ALA A 189 -19.11 5.39 -0.47
N THR A 190 -20.16 4.88 0.18
CA THR A 190 -21.24 4.12 -0.47
C THR A 190 -21.93 4.89 -1.60
N ARG A 191 -22.09 6.22 -1.45
CA ARG A 191 -22.60 7.05 -2.55
C ARG A 191 -21.60 7.11 -3.71
N VAL A 192 -20.31 7.31 -3.41
CA VAL A 192 -19.24 7.40 -4.41
C VAL A 192 -18.98 6.06 -5.12
N LEU A 193 -19.30 4.92 -4.51
CA LEU A 193 -19.28 3.61 -5.19
C LEU A 193 -20.20 3.53 -6.42
N THR A 194 -21.09 4.49 -6.62
CA THR A 194 -21.94 4.59 -7.82
C THR A 194 -21.51 5.68 -8.80
N ASP A 195 -20.35 6.31 -8.56
CA ASP A 195 -19.82 7.38 -9.40
C ASP A 195 -19.45 6.84 -10.80
N PRO A 196 -19.72 7.58 -11.89
CA PRO A 196 -19.29 7.18 -13.22
C PRO A 196 -17.77 7.04 -13.38
N ASP A 197 -16.96 7.78 -12.60
CA ASP A 197 -15.50 7.72 -12.67
C ASP A 197 -14.96 6.46 -11.92
N PRO A 198 -14.29 5.51 -12.60
CA PRO A 198 -13.74 4.33 -11.95
C PRO A 198 -12.70 4.67 -10.87
N ASP A 199 -11.94 5.75 -11.02
CA ASP A 199 -10.96 6.16 -10.00
C ASP A 199 -11.66 6.64 -8.73
N ALA A 200 -12.81 7.30 -8.86
CA ALA A 200 -13.61 7.71 -7.71
C ALA A 200 -14.21 6.49 -6.99
N ARG A 201 -14.74 5.52 -7.76
CA ARG A 201 -15.23 4.26 -7.20
C ARG A 201 -14.12 3.48 -6.52
N ARG A 202 -12.93 3.42 -7.11
CA ARG A 202 -11.75 2.77 -6.52
C ARG A 202 -11.36 3.40 -5.19
N PHE A 203 -11.21 4.73 -5.16
CA PHE A 203 -10.88 5.46 -3.94
C PHE A 203 -11.91 5.19 -2.83
N ALA A 204 -13.20 5.19 -3.17
CA ALA A 204 -14.27 4.86 -2.24
C ALA A 204 -14.23 3.40 -1.77
N ALA A 205 -13.98 2.44 -2.66
CA ALA A 205 -13.89 1.03 -2.32
C ALA A 205 -12.74 0.75 -1.34
N GLU A 206 -11.58 1.38 -1.55
CA GLU A 206 -10.45 1.28 -0.63
C GLU A 206 -10.74 1.95 0.72
N VAL A 207 -11.47 3.07 0.76
CA VAL A 207 -11.96 3.69 2.01
C VAL A 207 -12.91 2.74 2.76
N VAL A 208 -13.88 2.13 2.09
CA VAL A 208 -14.80 1.17 2.72
C VAL A 208 -14.04 -0.05 3.26
N HIS A 209 -13.03 -0.51 2.52
CA HIS A 209 -12.18 -1.62 2.95
C HIS A 209 -11.32 -1.27 4.18
N SER A 210 -10.74 -0.07 4.26
CA SER A 210 -10.06 0.35 5.50
C SER A 210 -11.03 0.44 6.67
N LEU A 211 -12.23 0.97 6.45
CA LEU A 211 -13.26 1.04 7.49
C LEU A 211 -13.68 -0.34 7.99
N SER A 212 -13.72 -1.38 7.13
CA SER A 212 -14.10 -2.73 7.54
C SER A 212 -13.09 -3.36 8.49
N ILE A 213 -11.81 -3.03 8.35
CA ILE A 213 -10.72 -3.53 9.20
C ILE A 213 -10.72 -2.80 10.55
N ASP A 214 -10.85 -1.47 10.54
CA ASP A 214 -10.60 -0.67 11.75
C ASP A 214 -11.83 -0.53 12.66
N GLN A 215 -13.02 -0.37 12.09
CA GLN A 215 -14.19 0.11 12.83
C GLN A 215 -15.48 -0.67 12.52
N ALA A 216 -15.59 -1.21 11.30
CA ALA A 216 -16.77 -1.90 10.76
C ALA A 216 -18.12 -1.22 11.08
N PRO A 217 -18.29 0.10 10.82
CA PRO A 217 -19.53 0.81 11.11
C PRO A 217 -20.70 0.26 10.27
N CYS A 218 -21.91 0.29 10.84
CA CYS A 218 -23.17 -0.03 10.15
C CYS A 218 -23.09 -1.29 9.25
N ARG A 219 -22.54 -2.38 9.79
CA ARG A 219 -22.24 -3.62 9.06
C ARG A 219 -23.32 -4.08 8.07
N GLN A 220 -24.60 -4.05 8.45
CA GLN A 220 -25.68 -4.50 7.56
C GLN A 220 -25.84 -3.60 6.32
N ASP A 221 -25.78 -2.28 6.51
CA ASP A 221 -25.87 -1.32 5.42
C ASP A 221 -24.63 -1.37 4.52
N ALA A 222 -23.45 -1.52 5.12
CA ALA A 222 -22.20 -1.73 4.38
C ALA A 222 -22.27 -2.99 3.51
N LEU A 223 -22.69 -4.12 4.06
CA LEU A 223 -22.84 -5.38 3.30
C LEU A 223 -23.87 -5.26 2.18
N ALA A 224 -24.98 -4.55 2.40
CA ALA A 224 -25.97 -4.32 1.35
C ALA A 224 -25.37 -3.53 0.17
N ALA A 225 -24.61 -2.47 0.45
CA ALA A 225 -23.90 -1.70 -0.56
C ALA A 225 -22.82 -2.52 -1.29
N LEU A 226 -22.01 -3.27 -0.54
CA LEU A 226 -20.93 -4.09 -1.09
C LEU A 226 -21.46 -5.20 -2.00
N ARG A 227 -22.55 -5.88 -1.61
CA ARG A 227 -23.21 -6.88 -2.46
C ARG A 227 -23.71 -6.30 -3.78
N ALA A 228 -24.30 -5.10 -3.73
CA ALA A 228 -24.73 -4.41 -4.94
C ALA A 228 -23.55 -4.04 -5.84
N GLY A 229 -22.44 -3.57 -5.24
CA GLY A 229 -21.20 -3.26 -5.95
C GLY A 229 -20.57 -4.47 -6.62
N LEU A 230 -20.39 -5.58 -5.89
CA LEU A 230 -19.82 -6.84 -6.41
C LEU A 230 -20.59 -7.36 -7.64
N ALA A 231 -21.91 -7.24 -7.63
CA ALA A 231 -22.75 -7.71 -8.73
C ALA A 231 -22.66 -6.84 -10.00
N ALA A 232 -22.27 -5.56 -9.87
CA ALA A 232 -22.40 -4.58 -10.94
C ALA A 232 -21.06 -4.00 -11.43
N GLU A 233 -20.00 -4.08 -10.63
CA GLU A 233 -18.73 -3.42 -10.92
C GLU A 233 -17.96 -4.13 -12.05
N PRO A 234 -17.65 -3.44 -13.17
CA PRO A 234 -16.84 -4.01 -14.24
C PRO A 234 -15.33 -3.88 -14.03
N ASP A 235 -14.89 -2.93 -13.19
CA ASP A 235 -13.47 -2.64 -13.01
C ASP A 235 -12.82 -3.61 -12.02
N ALA A 236 -11.78 -4.31 -12.47
CA ALA A 236 -11.08 -5.32 -11.69
C ALA A 236 -10.39 -4.73 -10.45
N ASP A 237 -9.85 -3.52 -10.53
CA ASP A 237 -9.15 -2.88 -9.42
C ASP A 237 -10.14 -2.43 -8.34
N VAL A 238 -11.32 -1.95 -8.74
CA VAL A 238 -12.41 -1.65 -7.80
C VAL A 238 -12.90 -2.93 -7.14
N LEU A 239 -13.10 -4.02 -7.92
CA LEU A 239 -13.56 -5.31 -7.41
C LEU A 239 -12.64 -5.90 -6.34
N VAL A 240 -11.32 -5.77 -6.47
CA VAL A 240 -10.36 -6.25 -5.45
C VAL A 240 -10.65 -5.63 -4.08
N SER A 241 -10.86 -4.31 -4.03
CA SER A 241 -11.18 -3.61 -2.79
C SER A 241 -12.57 -3.97 -2.25
N LEU A 242 -13.56 -4.13 -3.15
CA LEU A 242 -14.92 -4.54 -2.76
C LEU A 242 -14.97 -5.96 -2.17
N ILE A 243 -14.25 -6.91 -2.77
CA ILE A 243 -14.17 -8.29 -2.27
C ILE A 243 -13.57 -8.31 -0.86
N GLY A 244 -12.50 -7.53 -0.67
CA GLY A 244 -11.86 -7.35 0.62
C GLY A 244 -12.81 -6.81 1.69
N ALA A 245 -13.43 -5.67 1.40
CA ALA A 245 -14.39 -5.06 2.30
C ALA A 245 -15.56 -6.01 2.63
N ALA A 246 -16.07 -6.74 1.62
CA ALA A 246 -17.21 -7.64 1.80
C ALA A 246 -16.87 -8.83 2.72
N ALA A 247 -15.68 -9.43 2.53
CA ALA A 247 -15.22 -10.52 3.37
C ALA A 247 -15.01 -10.07 4.83
N GLU A 248 -14.36 -8.93 5.04
CA GLU A 248 -14.13 -8.36 6.37
C GLU A 248 -15.43 -7.97 7.09
N TYR A 249 -16.34 -7.28 6.40
CA TYR A 249 -17.64 -6.94 6.98
C TYR A 249 -18.49 -8.17 7.28
N HIS A 250 -18.41 -9.21 6.45
CA HIS A 250 -19.12 -10.46 6.65
C HIS A 250 -18.55 -11.23 7.85
N GLY A 251 -17.22 -11.29 7.96
CA GLY A 251 -16.53 -12.11 8.93
C GLY A 251 -16.59 -13.61 8.59
N PRO A 252 -16.43 -14.50 9.57
CA PRO A 252 -16.42 -15.93 9.34
C PRO A 252 -17.71 -16.44 8.68
N GLY A 253 -17.57 -17.15 7.56
CA GLY A 253 -18.70 -17.69 6.80
C GLY A 253 -18.48 -17.79 5.31
N PHE A 254 -19.36 -18.54 4.63
CA PHE A 254 -19.37 -18.63 3.17
C PHE A 254 -20.13 -17.44 2.59
N LEU A 255 -19.45 -16.67 1.73
CA LEU A 255 -20.02 -15.52 1.04
C LEU A 255 -20.08 -15.79 -0.48
N PRO A 256 -21.22 -16.28 -1.02
CA PRO A 256 -21.36 -16.61 -2.44
C PRO A 256 -21.00 -15.47 -3.39
N GLU A 257 -21.30 -14.23 -2.99
CA GLU A 257 -21.04 -13.01 -3.75
C GLU A 257 -19.54 -12.73 -3.92
N VAL A 258 -18.68 -13.24 -3.04
CA VAL A 258 -17.22 -13.21 -3.22
C VAL A 258 -16.76 -14.40 -4.07
N VAL A 259 -17.28 -15.59 -3.77
CA VAL A 259 -16.88 -16.84 -4.43
C VAL A 259 -17.19 -16.84 -5.93
N MET A 260 -18.25 -16.16 -6.37
CA MET A 260 -18.59 -16.05 -7.78
C MET A 260 -17.47 -15.40 -8.64
N HIS A 261 -16.56 -14.66 -8.03
CA HIS A 261 -15.41 -14.05 -8.69
C HIS A 261 -14.17 -14.97 -8.76
N ALA A 262 -14.25 -16.22 -8.27
CA ALA A 262 -13.15 -17.18 -8.34
C ALA A 262 -12.72 -17.54 -9.77
N GLU A 263 -13.60 -17.32 -10.76
CA GLU A 263 -13.32 -17.55 -12.19
C GLU A 263 -13.17 -16.25 -12.98
N HIS A 264 -13.02 -15.11 -12.30
CA HIS A 264 -12.91 -13.80 -12.95
C HIS A 264 -11.71 -13.75 -13.94
N PRO A 265 -11.82 -13.09 -15.11
CA PRO A 265 -10.73 -13.05 -16.09
C PRO A 265 -9.45 -12.41 -15.54
N ASP A 266 -9.57 -11.40 -14.69
CA ASP A 266 -8.43 -10.74 -14.05
C ASP A 266 -7.85 -11.59 -12.90
N PRO A 267 -6.54 -11.94 -12.94
CA PRO A 267 -5.90 -12.74 -11.89
C PRO A 267 -5.82 -12.03 -10.54
N SER A 268 -5.81 -10.70 -10.49
CA SER A 268 -5.79 -9.94 -9.24
C SER A 268 -7.09 -10.14 -8.47
N VAL A 269 -8.22 -10.18 -9.17
CA VAL A 269 -9.53 -10.51 -8.58
C VAL A 269 -9.55 -11.95 -8.04
N ARG A 270 -9.11 -12.93 -8.83
CA ARG A 270 -9.05 -14.34 -8.38
C ARG A 270 -8.10 -14.52 -7.19
N SER A 271 -6.96 -13.83 -7.20
CA SER A 271 -6.00 -13.84 -6.10
C SER A 271 -6.60 -13.22 -4.85
N ARG A 272 -7.39 -12.15 -4.98
CA ARG A 272 -8.11 -11.55 -3.86
C ARG A 272 -9.14 -12.52 -3.29
N VAL A 273 -9.95 -13.18 -4.13
CA VAL A 273 -10.89 -14.22 -3.68
C VAL A 273 -10.16 -15.32 -2.91
N ALA A 274 -9.03 -15.82 -3.43
CA ALA A 274 -8.24 -16.84 -2.74
C ALA A 274 -7.82 -16.39 -1.34
N GLY A 275 -7.32 -15.16 -1.20
CA GLY A 275 -6.91 -14.58 0.08
C GLY A 275 -8.04 -14.47 1.09
N GLU A 276 -9.22 -14.02 0.65
CA GLU A 276 -10.38 -13.80 1.55
C GLU A 276 -11.09 -15.07 1.99
N LEU A 277 -10.83 -16.22 1.35
CA LEU A 277 -11.41 -17.49 1.78
C LEU A 277 -10.89 -17.96 3.16
N CYS A 278 -9.88 -17.31 3.73
CA CYS A 278 -9.49 -17.53 5.13
C CYS A 278 -10.68 -17.37 6.09
N PHE A 279 -11.54 -16.36 5.90
CA PHE A 279 -12.75 -16.15 6.69
C PHE A 279 -13.76 -17.28 6.52
N THR A 280 -13.91 -17.80 5.30
CA THR A 280 -14.77 -18.95 5.04
C THR A 280 -14.30 -20.21 5.77
N LEU A 281 -12.98 -20.42 5.87
CA LEU A 281 -12.40 -21.57 6.54
C LEU A 281 -12.50 -21.52 8.07
N MET A 282 -12.69 -20.32 8.64
CA MET A 282 -12.90 -20.13 10.09
C MET A 282 -14.27 -20.64 10.56
N GLU A 283 -15.24 -20.76 9.67
CA GLU A 283 -16.58 -21.29 9.97
C GLU A 283 -16.67 -22.79 9.62
N PRO A 284 -16.83 -23.71 10.61
CA PRO A 284 -16.79 -25.15 10.36
C PRO A 284 -17.79 -25.64 9.30
N GLY A 285 -19.00 -25.05 9.27
CA GLY A 285 -20.03 -25.42 8.29
C GLY A 285 -19.68 -25.05 6.84
N SER A 286 -18.75 -24.12 6.65
CA SER A 286 -18.36 -23.57 5.34
C SER A 286 -17.00 -24.08 4.85
N ARG A 287 -16.22 -24.69 5.75
CA ARG A 287 -14.84 -25.10 5.54
C ARG A 287 -14.63 -25.96 4.29
N ARG A 288 -15.48 -26.97 4.08
CA ARG A 288 -15.37 -27.87 2.92
C ARG A 288 -15.50 -27.11 1.59
N ALA A 289 -16.52 -26.26 1.48
CA ALA A 289 -16.75 -25.48 0.27
C ALA A 289 -15.58 -24.52 0.00
N GLY A 290 -15.05 -23.87 1.04
CA GLY A 290 -13.85 -23.02 0.91
C GLY A 290 -12.62 -23.79 0.43
N VAL A 291 -12.35 -24.98 0.98
CA VAL A 291 -11.23 -25.82 0.54
C VAL A 291 -11.40 -26.28 -0.91
N ASP A 292 -12.61 -26.65 -1.33
CA ASP A 292 -12.86 -27.08 -2.71
C ASP A 292 -12.54 -25.95 -3.72
N VAL A 293 -12.92 -24.71 -3.40
CA VAL A 293 -12.58 -23.53 -4.23
C VAL A 293 -11.06 -23.27 -4.23
N LEU A 294 -10.42 -23.27 -3.06
CA LEU A 294 -8.97 -23.06 -2.96
C LEU A 294 -8.17 -24.15 -3.68
N ALA A 295 -8.62 -25.40 -3.62
CA ALA A 295 -7.98 -26.50 -4.35
C ALA A 295 -8.09 -26.31 -5.87
N ALA A 296 -9.15 -25.69 -6.37
CA ALA A 296 -9.25 -25.31 -7.78
C ALA A 296 -8.28 -24.15 -8.11
N LEU A 297 -8.26 -23.09 -7.30
CA LEU A 297 -7.38 -21.93 -7.46
C LEU A 297 -5.88 -22.27 -7.32
N ALA A 298 -5.53 -23.33 -6.59
CA ALA A 298 -4.17 -23.87 -6.54
C ALA A 298 -3.70 -24.51 -7.86
N ARG A 299 -4.57 -24.58 -8.89
CA ARG A 299 -4.25 -25.01 -10.27
C ARG A 299 -4.45 -23.88 -11.28
N ASP A 300 -4.63 -22.64 -10.80
CA ASP A 300 -4.83 -21.47 -11.65
C ASP A 300 -3.63 -21.25 -12.59
N PRO A 301 -3.83 -20.74 -13.82
CA PRO A 301 -2.72 -20.39 -14.71
C PRO A 301 -1.77 -19.33 -14.12
N ASP A 302 -2.26 -18.41 -13.29
CA ASP A 302 -1.46 -17.35 -12.69
C ASP A 302 -0.82 -17.79 -11.37
N GLY A 303 0.49 -17.59 -11.25
CA GLY A 303 1.26 -17.98 -10.06
C GLY A 303 0.89 -17.21 -8.79
N ARG A 304 0.38 -15.98 -8.90
CA ARG A 304 -0.09 -15.19 -7.74
C ARG A 304 -1.33 -15.83 -7.12
N VAL A 305 -2.26 -16.26 -7.97
CA VAL A 305 -3.49 -16.94 -7.55
C VAL A 305 -3.17 -18.27 -6.88
N ARG A 306 -2.27 -19.07 -7.50
CA ARG A 306 -1.81 -20.33 -6.90
C ARG A 306 -1.14 -20.10 -5.55
N ALA A 307 -0.24 -19.11 -5.43
CA ALA A 307 0.45 -18.80 -4.19
C ALA A 307 -0.53 -18.37 -3.09
N ALA A 308 -1.50 -17.48 -3.40
CA ALA A 308 -2.54 -17.07 -2.46
C ALA A 308 -3.40 -18.25 -1.97
N ALA A 309 -3.76 -19.17 -2.88
CA ALA A 309 -4.53 -20.35 -2.51
C ALA A 309 -3.74 -21.31 -1.59
N LEU A 310 -2.47 -21.56 -1.90
CA LEU A 310 -1.60 -22.40 -1.07
C LEU A 310 -1.35 -21.80 0.31
N HIS A 311 -1.14 -20.48 0.38
CA HIS A 311 -0.98 -19.75 1.63
C HIS A 311 -2.19 -19.98 2.55
N VAL A 312 -3.40 -19.75 2.04
CA VAL A 312 -4.63 -19.90 2.83
C VAL A 312 -4.88 -21.36 3.22
N LEU A 313 -4.63 -22.32 2.32
CA LEU A 313 -4.73 -23.75 2.65
C LEU A 313 -3.75 -24.16 3.76
N ARG A 314 -2.50 -23.69 3.70
CA ARG A 314 -1.47 -23.98 4.71
C ARG A 314 -1.86 -23.46 6.09
N ASP A 315 -2.36 -22.23 6.16
CA ASP A 315 -2.57 -21.58 7.46
C ASP A 315 -3.92 -21.93 8.08
N TYR A 316 -4.95 -22.09 7.26
CA TYR A 316 -6.33 -22.21 7.73
C TYR A 316 -6.96 -23.59 7.51
N ALA A 317 -6.41 -24.43 6.63
CA ALA A 317 -6.96 -25.74 6.28
C ALA A 317 -5.95 -26.89 6.24
N PHE A 318 -4.85 -26.80 7.00
CA PHE A 318 -3.77 -27.79 6.94
C PHE A 318 -4.20 -29.22 7.30
N ASP A 319 -5.13 -29.35 8.25
CA ASP A 319 -5.72 -30.61 8.71
C ASP A 319 -6.72 -31.23 7.72
N HIS A 320 -7.11 -30.49 6.68
CA HIS A 320 -8.06 -31.00 5.69
C HIS A 320 -7.37 -32.04 4.77
N PRO A 321 -7.97 -33.22 4.51
CA PRO A 321 -7.31 -34.33 3.80
C PRO A 321 -6.74 -33.99 2.41
N VAL A 322 -7.37 -33.05 1.70
CA VAL A 322 -6.97 -32.64 0.35
C VAL A 322 -5.76 -31.69 0.36
N THR A 323 -5.55 -30.94 1.46
CA THR A 323 -4.55 -29.87 1.52
C THR A 323 -3.14 -30.38 1.27
N GLY A 324 -2.74 -31.49 1.90
CA GLY A 324 -1.41 -32.06 1.71
C GLY A 324 -1.13 -32.47 0.25
N GLN A 325 -2.13 -33.00 -0.45
CA GLN A 325 -2.00 -33.39 -1.86
C GLN A 325 -1.83 -32.17 -2.77
N VAL A 326 -2.61 -31.11 -2.52
CA VAL A 326 -2.54 -29.86 -3.28
C VAL A 326 -1.18 -29.17 -3.08
N ILE A 327 -0.70 -29.11 -1.84
CA ILE A 327 0.62 -28.56 -1.51
C ILE A 327 1.73 -29.36 -2.20
N ALA A 328 1.70 -30.69 -2.09
CA ALA A 328 2.72 -31.55 -2.69
C ALA A 328 2.78 -31.44 -4.22
N ALA A 329 1.63 -31.29 -4.88
CA ALA A 329 1.56 -31.11 -6.33
C ALA A 329 2.23 -29.82 -6.84
N ASN A 330 2.40 -28.82 -5.97
CA ASN A 330 2.98 -27.52 -6.28
C ASN A 330 4.46 -27.38 -5.83
N ARG A 331 5.10 -28.46 -5.38
CA ARG A 331 6.50 -28.44 -4.91
C ARG A 331 7.45 -27.85 -5.95
N ASP A 332 7.33 -28.29 -7.20
CA ASP A 332 8.21 -27.94 -8.31
C ASP A 332 7.59 -26.90 -9.25
N ASP A 333 6.66 -26.07 -8.74
CA ASP A 333 5.98 -25.06 -9.55
C ASP A 333 6.99 -24.09 -10.21
N PRO A 334 6.78 -23.64 -11.47
CA PRO A 334 7.69 -22.71 -12.11
C PRO A 334 7.77 -21.33 -11.42
N ASP A 335 6.71 -20.89 -10.75
CA ASP A 335 6.68 -19.62 -10.00
C ASP A 335 7.34 -19.78 -8.62
N ALA A 336 8.34 -18.95 -8.34
CA ALA A 336 9.09 -19.02 -7.09
C ALA A 336 8.22 -18.79 -5.84
N ARG A 337 7.17 -17.96 -5.93
CA ARG A 337 6.26 -17.70 -4.81
C ARG A 337 5.46 -18.95 -4.49
N VAL A 338 4.99 -19.65 -5.52
CA VAL A 338 4.23 -20.90 -5.37
C VAL A 338 5.11 -21.99 -4.74
N ARG A 339 6.36 -22.13 -5.21
CA ARG A 339 7.31 -23.08 -4.59
C ARG A 339 7.54 -22.79 -3.12
N VAL A 340 7.74 -21.51 -2.75
CA VAL A 340 7.93 -21.11 -1.35
C VAL A 340 6.73 -21.51 -0.50
N GLU A 341 5.51 -21.23 -0.97
CA GLU A 341 4.27 -21.61 -0.27
C GLU A 341 4.14 -23.13 -0.15
N ALA A 342 4.48 -23.88 -1.19
CA ALA A 342 4.48 -25.34 -1.19
C ALA A 342 5.53 -25.91 -0.21
N LEU A 343 6.77 -25.42 -0.23
CA LEU A 343 7.83 -25.82 0.69
C LEU A 343 7.45 -25.55 2.14
N ALA A 344 6.89 -24.38 2.43
CA ALA A 344 6.38 -24.05 3.76
C ALA A 344 5.27 -25.00 4.20
N GLY A 345 4.34 -25.33 3.30
CA GLY A 345 3.30 -26.33 3.54
C GLY A 345 3.84 -27.73 3.82
N LEU A 346 4.83 -28.18 3.06
CA LEU A 346 5.48 -29.48 3.26
C LEU A 346 6.27 -29.53 4.57
N ALA A 347 7.01 -28.46 4.90
CA ALA A 347 7.71 -28.32 6.17
C ALA A 347 6.75 -28.35 7.36
N ARG A 348 5.58 -27.69 7.25
CA ARG A 348 4.49 -27.79 8.24
C ARG A 348 4.01 -29.24 8.43
N GLY A 349 4.06 -30.05 7.38
CA GLY A 349 3.74 -31.47 7.39
C GLY A 349 4.86 -32.39 7.90
N GLY A 350 6.01 -31.85 8.29
CA GLY A 350 7.14 -32.64 8.77
C GLY A 350 8.26 -32.90 7.75
N ASP A 351 8.16 -32.35 6.53
CA ASP A 351 9.22 -32.52 5.51
C ASP A 351 10.45 -31.66 5.85
N THR A 352 11.46 -32.31 6.45
CA THR A 352 12.73 -31.66 6.85
C THR A 352 13.56 -31.23 5.64
N ALA A 353 13.42 -31.87 4.48
CA ALA A 353 14.12 -31.46 3.26
C ALA A 353 13.49 -30.19 2.69
N ALA A 354 12.15 -30.10 2.67
CA ALA A 354 11.46 -28.87 2.28
C ALA A 354 11.81 -27.69 3.21
N TYR A 355 11.90 -27.95 4.52
CA TYR A 355 12.38 -26.96 5.48
C TYR A 355 13.81 -26.50 5.20
N GLY A 356 14.73 -27.43 4.93
CA GLY A 356 16.13 -27.09 4.62
C GLY A 356 16.26 -26.18 3.38
N GLU A 357 15.45 -26.45 2.35
CA GLU A 357 15.38 -25.60 1.16
C GLU A 357 14.78 -24.22 1.45
N LEU A 358 13.67 -24.16 2.19
CA LEU A 358 13.04 -22.90 2.60
C LEU A 358 14.00 -22.05 3.45
N ARG A 359 14.76 -22.67 4.36
CA ARG A 359 15.75 -21.99 5.20
C ARG A 359 16.87 -21.38 4.36
N ARG A 360 17.42 -22.13 3.40
CA ARG A 360 18.43 -21.62 2.45
C ARG A 360 17.92 -20.38 1.70
N LEU A 361 16.68 -20.43 1.21
CA LEU A 361 16.06 -19.29 0.51
C LEU A 361 15.88 -18.07 1.43
N GLY A 362 15.50 -18.29 2.69
CA GLY A 362 15.40 -17.23 3.69
C GLY A 362 16.76 -16.57 4.00
N ASP A 363 17.81 -17.38 4.16
CA ASP A 363 19.16 -16.88 4.41
C ASP A 363 19.70 -16.05 3.23
N GLU A 364 19.41 -16.46 1.99
CA GLU A 364 19.77 -15.74 0.76
C GLU A 364 19.02 -14.40 0.63
N ALA A 365 17.77 -14.34 1.08
CA ALA A 365 16.93 -13.14 1.03
C ALA A 365 17.23 -12.13 2.16
N GLY A 366 17.94 -12.56 3.21
CA GLY A 366 18.29 -11.73 4.36
C GLY A 366 17.34 -11.88 5.54
N LYS A 367 17.87 -11.59 6.74
CA LYS A 367 17.27 -11.93 8.04
C LYS A 367 15.85 -11.39 8.26
N ASP A 368 15.53 -10.21 7.72
CA ASP A 368 14.23 -9.56 7.90
C ASP A 368 13.32 -9.73 6.67
N SER A 369 13.71 -10.58 5.73
CA SER A 369 12.88 -10.87 4.55
C SER A 369 11.64 -11.69 4.94
N PRO A 370 10.51 -11.54 4.21
CA PRO A 370 9.34 -12.40 4.40
C PRO A 370 9.67 -13.90 4.31
N LEU A 371 10.67 -14.26 3.50
CA LEU A 371 11.15 -15.65 3.36
C LEU A 371 11.87 -16.15 4.62
N ALA A 372 12.71 -15.33 5.24
CA ALA A 372 13.35 -15.66 6.50
C ALA A 372 12.33 -15.85 7.63
N LEU A 373 11.35 -14.94 7.73
CA LEU A 373 10.26 -15.05 8.69
C LEU A 373 9.43 -16.33 8.50
N LEU A 374 9.16 -16.70 7.23
CA LEU A 374 8.45 -17.94 6.92
C LEU A 374 9.27 -19.19 7.26
N ALA A 375 10.59 -19.16 7.03
CA ALA A 375 11.48 -20.26 7.43
C ALA A 375 11.53 -20.43 8.96
N ASP A 376 11.51 -19.33 9.72
CA ASP A 376 11.45 -19.35 11.19
C ASP A 376 10.12 -19.93 11.69
N ALA A 377 9.00 -19.56 11.05
CA ALA A 377 7.70 -20.15 11.33
C ALA A 377 7.69 -21.68 11.09
N ALA A 378 8.30 -22.12 9.98
CA ALA A 378 8.40 -23.54 9.63
C ALA A 378 9.21 -24.36 10.64
N GLU A 379 10.29 -23.82 11.20
CA GLU A 379 11.02 -24.47 12.29
C GLU A 379 10.16 -24.61 13.55
N GLY A 380 9.34 -23.60 13.85
CA GLY A 380 8.34 -23.67 14.92
C GLY A 380 7.36 -24.83 14.71
N TRP A 381 6.88 -25.03 13.49
CA TRP A 381 5.96 -26.12 13.16
C TRP A 381 6.62 -27.50 13.31
N LEU A 382 7.84 -27.68 12.82
CA LEU A 382 8.59 -28.95 12.96
C LEU A 382 8.80 -29.33 14.43
N ARG A 383 9.26 -28.38 15.26
CA ARG A 383 9.45 -28.62 16.70
C ARG A 383 8.15 -29.04 17.40
N ASN A 384 7.01 -28.50 16.96
CA ASN A 384 5.71 -28.88 17.52
C ASN A 384 5.29 -30.28 17.05
N ALA A 385 5.53 -30.64 15.79
CA ALA A 385 5.25 -31.97 15.26
C ALA A 385 6.05 -33.07 16.00
N GLU A 386 7.34 -32.83 16.25
CA GLU A 386 8.22 -33.73 17.02
C GLU A 386 7.72 -33.94 18.46
N LYS A 387 7.27 -32.86 19.13
CA LYS A 387 6.69 -32.95 20.49
C LYS A 387 5.40 -33.76 20.52
N VAL A 388 4.53 -33.60 19.53
CA VAL A 388 3.28 -34.37 19.41
C VAL A 388 3.58 -35.85 19.19
N GLN A 389 4.55 -36.18 18.32
CA GLN A 389 4.98 -37.56 18.10
C GLN A 389 5.59 -38.20 19.35
N ALA A 390 6.44 -37.48 20.07
CA ALA A 390 7.06 -37.95 21.32
C ALA A 390 6.07 -38.16 22.48
N SER A 391 4.88 -37.52 22.40
CA SER A 391 3.83 -37.60 23.41
C SER A 391 2.72 -38.61 23.06
N SER A 392 2.79 -39.26 21.89
CA SER A 392 1.79 -40.24 21.47
C SER A 392 1.96 -41.57 22.24
N PRO A 393 0.88 -42.17 22.80
CA PRO A 393 0.94 -43.41 23.57
C PRO A 393 1.50 -44.63 22.82
N ASP A 394 1.49 -44.60 21.48
CA ASP A 394 1.96 -45.69 20.62
C ASP A 394 3.47 -45.70 20.39
N ALA A 395 4.23 -44.79 21.03
CA ALA A 395 5.69 -44.72 20.94
C ALA A 395 6.45 -45.51 22.03
N ARG A 396 5.80 -46.46 22.72
CA ARG A 396 6.45 -47.37 23.69
C ARG A 396 6.31 -48.83 23.33
#